data_AF-A0A2I4FGX1-F1
#
_entry.id   AF-A0A2I4FGX1-F1
#
_cell.length_a   1.000
_cell.length_b   1.000
_cell.length_c   1.000
_cell.angle_alpha   90.00
_cell.angle_beta   90.00
_cell.angle_gamma   90.00
#
_symmetry.space_group_name_H-M   'P 1'
#
loop_
_entity.id
_entity.type
_entity.pdbx_description
1 polymer ?
#
loop_
_entity_poly.entity_id
_entity_poly.type
_entity_poly.pdbx_seq_one_letter_code
_entity_poly.pdbx_strand_id
1 'polypeptide(L)'
;MQSSLSETSSDINIEPDAEGMNEVSDDDNRVEPPKFGMQISSDKEVLDYYKRYAKQEGFGVIIKRTKRDLDGDSKYVTIGCARGGRYYPSHSNLSKPRPTTKTDCKAKINARFVNGVWVLTSVDLVHNHNTVSPQKSRFFRSHKCLDEYSQRMLDLNDRAGIRMNKNFQALVTDAGGFENLAFQEKDCRNFIDKARYLRMGKGGGEALNDYSRE
;
A
#
# COMPACT_ATOMS: atom_id res chain seq x y z
N MET A 1 -62.26 22.07 -15.77
CA MET A 1 -61.51 20.93 -16.35
C MET A 1 -60.60 21.51 -17.42
N GLN A 2 -59.30 21.28 -17.28
CA GLN A 2 -58.14 21.47 -18.20
C GLN A 2 -58.28 22.45 -19.38
N SER A 3 -57.48 23.53 -19.40
CA SER A 3 -56.22 23.69 -20.19
C SER A 3 -56.51 24.70 -21.33
N SER A 4 -55.68 25.67 -21.74
CA SER A 4 -54.25 25.96 -21.60
C SER A 4 -54.04 27.42 -22.02
N LEU A 5 -53.16 28.15 -21.33
CA LEU A 5 -52.63 29.45 -21.77
C LEU A 5 -51.38 29.22 -22.62
N SER A 6 -51.32 29.86 -23.78
CA SER A 6 -50.10 30.17 -24.51
C SER A 6 -49.59 31.54 -24.08
N GLU A 7 -48.29 31.70 -23.86
CA GLU A 7 -47.47 32.71 -24.55
C GLU A 7 -45.99 32.64 -24.11
N THR A 8 -45.16 33.30 -24.90
CA THR A 8 -43.78 32.99 -25.28
C THR A 8 -42.69 33.76 -24.52
N SER A 9 -41.45 33.25 -24.69
CA SER A 9 -40.19 34.00 -24.88
C SER A 9 -39.31 34.29 -23.66
N SER A 10 -38.15 33.63 -23.57
CA SER A 10 -36.85 34.24 -23.90
C SER A 10 -35.70 33.25 -23.65
N ASP A 11 -34.88 33.06 -24.68
CA ASP A 11 -33.66 32.26 -24.67
C ASP A 11 -32.58 32.90 -23.80
N ILE A 12 -32.01 32.11 -22.89
CA ILE A 12 -30.64 32.33 -22.39
C ILE A 12 -29.97 30.95 -22.29
N ASN A 13 -29.24 30.59 -23.35
CA ASN A 13 -28.25 29.53 -23.33
C ASN A 13 -27.13 29.94 -22.38
N ILE A 14 -26.96 29.18 -21.30
CA ILE A 14 -25.76 29.20 -20.48
C ILE A 14 -25.12 27.83 -20.63
N GLU A 15 -24.21 27.73 -21.60
CA GLU A 15 -23.17 26.71 -21.64
C GLU A 15 -22.37 26.79 -20.33
N PRO A 16 -22.21 25.72 -19.54
CA PRO A 16 -21.13 25.67 -18.59
C PRO A 16 -19.86 25.27 -19.34
N ASP A 17 -19.01 26.27 -19.56
CA ASP A 17 -17.68 26.14 -20.12
C ASP A 17 -16.92 24.96 -19.52
N ALA A 18 -16.42 24.13 -20.43
CA ALA A 18 -15.49 23.06 -20.17
C ALA A 18 -14.14 23.65 -19.74
N GLU A 19 -13.99 23.97 -18.47
CA GLU A 19 -12.68 24.30 -17.89
C GLU A 19 -11.94 23.02 -17.51
N GLY A 20 -11.16 22.55 -18.47
CA GLY A 20 -9.78 22.08 -18.26
C GLY A 20 -9.60 21.13 -17.09
N MET A 21 -10.08 19.90 -17.24
CA MET A 21 -9.49 18.77 -16.54
C MET A 21 -8.04 18.69 -17.03
N ASN A 22 -7.12 19.30 -16.29
CA ASN A 22 -5.70 19.01 -16.40
C ASN A 22 -5.57 17.53 -16.06
N GLU A 23 -5.70 16.68 -17.09
CA GLU A 23 -5.11 15.36 -17.08
C GLU A 23 -3.65 15.59 -16.73
N VAL A 24 -3.31 15.39 -15.46
CA VAL A 24 -1.93 15.25 -15.04
C VAL A 24 -1.47 14.02 -15.79
N SER A 25 -0.79 14.26 -16.91
CA SER A 25 -0.22 13.22 -17.75
C SER A 25 0.60 12.32 -16.84
N ASP A 26 0.18 11.06 -16.72
CA ASP A 26 0.83 10.00 -15.92
C ASP A 26 2.27 9.68 -16.39
N ASP A 27 2.79 10.42 -17.37
CA ASP A 27 4.08 10.18 -18.03
C ASP A 27 5.29 10.71 -17.24
N ASP A 28 5.10 11.68 -16.33
CA ASP A 28 6.19 12.27 -15.52
C ASP A 28 6.60 11.40 -14.29
N ASN A 29 5.90 10.28 -14.05
CA ASN A 29 6.13 9.40 -12.89
C ASN A 29 6.78 8.05 -13.22
N ARG A 30 7.19 7.83 -14.47
CA ARG A 30 7.86 6.58 -14.85
C ARG A 30 9.23 6.47 -14.20
N VAL A 31 9.47 5.34 -13.55
CA VAL A 31 10.75 5.06 -12.89
C VAL A 31 11.61 4.22 -13.81
N GLU A 32 12.78 4.77 -14.15
CA GLU A 32 13.81 4.07 -14.92
C GLU A 32 14.21 2.74 -14.25
N PRO A 33 14.47 1.68 -15.04
CA PRO A 33 14.93 0.40 -14.49
C PRO A 33 16.23 0.53 -13.69
N PRO A 34 16.37 -0.23 -12.58
CA PRO A 34 17.58 -0.22 -11.79
C PRO A 34 18.77 -0.65 -12.62
N LYS A 35 19.89 0.07 -12.46
CA LYS A 35 21.15 -0.21 -13.14
C LYS A 35 22.24 -0.45 -12.11
N PHE A 36 23.16 -1.36 -12.42
CA PHE A 36 24.35 -1.55 -11.62
C PHE A 36 25.12 -0.22 -11.53
N GLY A 37 25.59 0.13 -10.33
CA GLY A 37 26.31 1.38 -10.07
C GLY A 37 25.41 2.60 -9.85
N MET A 38 24.08 2.47 -9.95
CA MET A 38 23.17 3.57 -9.66
C MET A 38 23.35 4.06 -8.21
N GLN A 39 23.46 5.38 -8.06
CA GLN A 39 23.69 6.06 -6.79
C GLN A 39 22.40 6.65 -6.25
N ILE A 40 22.15 6.47 -4.96
CA ILE A 40 20.97 6.92 -4.25
C ILE A 40 21.42 7.51 -2.89
N SER A 41 20.72 8.53 -2.39
CA SER A 41 21.17 9.31 -1.24
C SER A 41 21.00 8.58 0.09
N SER A 42 19.94 7.76 0.23
CA SER A 42 19.60 7.08 1.49
C SER A 42 19.07 5.65 1.30
N ASP A 43 19.11 4.85 2.36
CA ASP A 43 18.56 3.49 2.35
C ASP A 43 17.03 3.47 2.19
N LYS A 44 16.36 4.48 2.77
CA LYS A 44 14.93 4.74 2.57
C LYS A 44 14.62 5.04 1.11
N GLU A 45 15.39 5.92 0.47
CA GLU A 45 15.22 6.22 -0.96
C GLU A 45 15.47 4.99 -1.84
N VAL A 46 16.43 4.12 -1.52
CA VAL A 46 16.62 2.85 -2.25
C VAL A 46 15.36 2.00 -2.20
N LEU A 47 14.74 1.90 -1.02
CA LEU A 47 13.49 1.15 -0.84
C LEU A 47 12.34 1.78 -1.61
N ASP A 48 12.16 3.10 -1.51
CA ASP A 48 11.05 3.80 -2.14
C ASP A 48 11.20 3.85 -3.66
N TYR A 49 12.42 4.01 -4.17
CA TYR A 49 12.76 3.85 -5.58
C TYR A 49 12.33 2.46 -6.10
N TYR A 50 12.78 1.39 -5.44
CA TYR A 50 12.47 0.04 -5.92
C TYR A 50 11.00 -0.36 -5.73
N LYS A 51 10.32 0.19 -4.71
CA LYS A 51 8.86 0.06 -4.56
C LYS A 51 8.12 0.70 -5.73
N ARG A 52 8.49 1.91 -6.14
CA ARG A 52 7.86 2.61 -7.28
C ARG A 52 8.08 1.83 -8.57
N TYR A 53 9.32 1.43 -8.85
CA TYR A 53 9.63 0.54 -9.97
C TYR A 53 8.80 -0.75 -9.93
N ALA A 54 8.75 -1.43 -8.79
CA ALA A 54 7.98 -2.66 -8.66
C ALA A 54 6.46 -2.46 -8.80
N LYS A 55 5.93 -1.30 -8.38
CA LYS A 55 4.52 -0.95 -8.55
C LYS A 55 4.18 -0.77 -10.03
N GLN A 56 5.06 -0.10 -10.79
CA GLN A 56 4.98 0.05 -12.23
C GLN A 56 5.08 -1.30 -12.95
N GLU A 57 6.06 -2.13 -12.58
CA GLU A 57 6.29 -3.44 -13.21
C GLU A 57 5.35 -4.55 -12.68
N GLY A 58 4.46 -4.24 -11.75
CA GLY A 58 3.40 -5.16 -11.37
C GLY A 58 3.77 -6.26 -10.38
N PHE A 59 4.72 -6.02 -9.48
CA PHE A 59 5.10 -6.98 -8.44
C PHE A 59 5.24 -6.34 -7.06
N GLY A 60 5.11 -7.16 -6.01
CA GLY A 60 5.36 -6.72 -4.63
C GLY A 60 6.82 -6.91 -4.23
N VAL A 61 7.30 -6.11 -3.28
CA VAL A 61 8.69 -6.17 -2.79
C VAL A 61 8.78 -6.61 -1.33
N ILE A 62 9.92 -7.15 -0.93
CA ILE A 62 10.25 -7.48 0.45
C ILE A 62 11.74 -7.19 0.70
N ILE A 63 12.05 -6.64 1.86
CA ILE A 63 13.44 -6.55 2.34
C ILE A 63 13.86 -7.96 2.75
N LYS A 64 14.81 -8.55 2.00
CA LYS A 64 15.32 -9.90 2.26
C LYS A 64 16.42 -9.89 3.32
N ARG A 65 17.25 -8.84 3.34
CA ARG A 65 18.38 -8.71 4.26
C ARG A 65 18.72 -7.24 4.47
N THR A 66 19.03 -6.89 5.70
CA THR A 66 19.68 -5.62 6.05
C THR A 66 20.91 -5.95 6.89
N LYS A 67 22.05 -5.32 6.61
CA LYS A 67 23.23 -5.35 7.47
C LYS A 67 23.46 -3.94 8.00
N ARG A 68 23.63 -3.83 9.31
CA ARG A 68 23.97 -2.60 10.00
C ARG A 68 25.41 -2.65 10.50
N ASP A 69 26.02 -1.49 10.70
CA ASP A 69 27.30 -1.37 11.41
C ASP A 69 27.09 -1.38 12.94
N LEU A 70 28.16 -1.07 13.69
CA LEU A 70 28.14 -1.04 15.15
C LEU A 70 27.30 0.12 15.70
N ASP A 71 27.23 1.23 14.97
CA ASP A 71 26.44 2.41 15.33
C ASP A 71 24.94 2.22 15.02
N GLY A 72 24.60 1.13 14.34
CA GLY A 72 23.22 0.76 14.00
C GLY A 72 22.76 1.28 12.64
N ASP A 73 23.65 1.92 11.88
CA ASP A 73 23.39 2.45 10.56
C ASP A 73 23.42 1.37 9.49
N SER A 74 22.45 1.42 8.58
CA SER A 74 22.38 0.51 7.44
C SER A 74 23.63 0.65 6.56
N LYS A 75 24.34 -0.44 6.28
CA LYS A 75 25.46 -0.48 5.31
C LYS A 75 25.15 -1.31 4.07
N TYR A 76 24.14 -2.17 4.16
CA TYR A 76 23.76 -3.06 3.06
C TYR A 76 22.29 -3.42 3.16
N VAL A 77 21.60 -3.43 2.03
CA VAL A 77 20.22 -3.88 1.92
C VAL A 77 20.04 -4.74 0.67
N THR A 78 19.29 -5.84 0.81
CA THR A 78 18.78 -6.63 -0.31
C THR A 78 17.27 -6.50 -0.32
N ILE A 79 16.73 -6.04 -1.44
CA ILE A 79 15.29 -5.93 -1.67
C ILE A 79 14.94 -6.85 -2.82
N GLY A 80 13.95 -7.71 -2.65
CA GLY A 80 13.57 -8.68 -3.68
C GLY A 80 12.09 -8.80 -3.90
N CYS A 81 11.71 -9.60 -4.89
CA CYS A 81 10.30 -9.91 -5.14
C CYS A 81 9.66 -10.59 -3.92
N ALA A 82 8.43 -10.18 -3.57
CA ALA A 82 7.63 -10.74 -2.49
C ALA A 82 7.29 -12.23 -2.71
N ARG A 83 7.23 -12.69 -3.96
CA ARG A 83 7.09 -14.10 -4.35
C ARG A 83 8.41 -14.88 -4.27
N GLY A 84 9.53 -14.24 -3.93
CA GLY A 84 10.82 -14.89 -3.76
C GLY A 84 10.91 -15.76 -2.51
N GLY A 85 11.77 -16.77 -2.56
CA GLY A 85 11.97 -17.78 -1.52
C GLY A 85 11.04 -18.98 -1.65
N ARG A 86 11.28 -20.00 -0.83
CA ARG A 86 10.47 -21.23 -0.78
C ARG A 86 9.65 -21.25 0.50
N TYR A 87 8.42 -21.75 0.38
CA TYR A 87 7.59 -22.02 1.55
C TYR A 87 7.88 -23.42 2.06
N TYR A 88 8.18 -23.52 3.36
CA TYR A 88 8.35 -24.79 4.06
C TYR A 88 7.19 -24.93 5.04
N PRO A 89 6.23 -25.85 4.79
CA PRO A 89 5.13 -26.09 5.70
C PRO A 89 5.66 -26.54 7.07
N SER A 90 5.05 -26.04 8.15
CA SER A 90 5.32 -26.60 9.48
C SER A 90 4.75 -28.02 9.56
N HIS A 91 5.50 -28.94 10.19
CA HIS A 91 5.07 -30.32 10.45
C HIS A 91 3.73 -30.41 11.22
N SER A 92 3.33 -29.34 11.92
CA SER A 92 2.07 -29.28 12.68
C SER A 92 0.80 -29.18 11.83
N ASN A 93 0.90 -28.82 10.54
CA ASN A 93 -0.25 -28.46 9.70
C ASN A 93 -0.21 -29.10 8.30
N LEU A 94 0.14 -30.39 8.22
CA LEU A 94 0.24 -31.12 6.94
C LEU A 94 -1.13 -31.38 6.29
N SER A 95 -2.19 -31.56 7.08
CA SER A 95 -3.53 -31.86 6.56
C SER A 95 -4.25 -30.66 5.94
N LYS A 96 -3.80 -29.43 6.24
CA LYS A 96 -4.36 -28.17 5.70
C LYS A 96 -3.23 -27.18 5.42
N PRO A 97 -2.41 -27.41 4.39
CA PRO A 97 -1.31 -26.52 4.07
C PRO A 97 -1.87 -25.14 3.70
N ARG A 98 -1.30 -24.08 4.29
CA ARG A 98 -1.68 -22.72 3.91
C ARG A 98 -1.28 -22.47 2.45
N PRO A 99 -2.18 -21.90 1.62
CA PRO A 99 -1.83 -21.46 0.28
C PRO A 99 -0.65 -20.47 0.34
N THR A 100 0.31 -20.65 -0.57
CA THR A 100 1.51 -19.80 -0.64
C THR A 100 1.62 -19.15 -2.01
N THR A 101 2.08 -17.91 -2.02
CA THR A 101 2.38 -17.14 -3.24
C THR A 101 3.86 -17.19 -3.61
N LYS A 102 4.65 -18.02 -2.90
CA LYS A 102 6.09 -18.17 -3.08
C LYS A 102 6.40 -19.04 -4.29
N THR A 103 7.23 -18.53 -5.21
CA THR A 103 7.63 -19.19 -6.45
C THR A 103 9.14 -19.40 -6.55
N ASP A 104 9.89 -19.17 -5.48
CA ASP A 104 11.36 -19.11 -5.49
C ASP A 104 11.95 -18.06 -6.47
N CYS A 105 11.19 -17.00 -6.74
CA CYS A 105 11.62 -15.89 -7.59
C CYS A 105 12.95 -15.28 -7.13
N LYS A 106 13.89 -15.14 -8.06
CA LYS A 106 15.25 -14.63 -7.80
C LYS A 106 15.39 -13.12 -7.98
N ALA A 107 14.44 -12.46 -8.62
CA ALA A 107 14.44 -11.01 -8.84
C ALA A 107 14.72 -10.24 -7.53
N LYS A 108 15.74 -9.38 -7.56
CA LYS A 108 16.24 -8.60 -6.42
C LYS A 108 17.20 -7.50 -6.87
N ILE A 109 17.36 -6.52 -6.00
CA ILE A 109 18.46 -5.57 -6.01
C ILE A 109 19.24 -5.67 -4.70
N ASN A 110 20.54 -5.43 -4.77
CA ASN A 110 21.41 -5.24 -3.62
C ASN A 110 21.97 -3.83 -3.66
N ALA A 111 21.95 -3.13 -2.53
CA ALA A 111 22.57 -1.83 -2.38
C ALA A 111 23.53 -1.84 -1.19
N ARG A 112 24.64 -1.10 -1.32
CA ARG A 112 25.66 -0.95 -0.28
C ARG A 112 25.98 0.54 -0.10
N PHE A 113 26.18 0.94 1.14
CA PHE A 113 26.71 2.26 1.46
C PHE A 113 28.23 2.30 1.26
N VAL A 114 28.70 3.13 0.34
CA VAL A 114 30.12 3.29 -0.03
C VAL A 114 30.42 4.78 -0.14
N ASN A 115 31.45 5.25 0.58
CA ASN A 115 31.94 6.64 0.50
C ASN A 115 30.84 7.72 0.65
N GLY A 116 29.88 7.52 1.55
CA GLY A 116 28.82 8.49 1.81
C GLY A 116 27.56 8.33 0.94
N VAL A 117 27.53 7.40 -0.01
CA VAL A 117 26.41 7.23 -0.96
C VAL A 117 25.96 5.77 -1.03
N TRP A 118 24.68 5.53 -1.29
CA TRP A 118 24.18 4.17 -1.58
C TRP A 118 24.37 3.82 -3.04
N VAL A 119 25.00 2.68 -3.31
CA VAL A 119 25.25 2.20 -4.66
C VAL A 119 24.58 0.85 -4.88
N LEU A 120 23.86 0.69 -5.99
CA LEU A 120 23.32 -0.61 -6.41
C LEU A 120 24.45 -1.52 -6.89
N THR A 121 24.72 -2.60 -6.15
CA THR A 121 25.83 -3.53 -6.43
C THR A 121 25.41 -4.81 -7.13
N SER A 122 24.11 -5.08 -7.27
CA SER A 122 23.60 -6.21 -8.04
C SER A 122 22.14 -5.97 -8.36
N VAL A 123 21.75 -6.29 -9.59
CA VAL A 123 20.42 -6.05 -10.14
C VAL A 123 20.02 -7.29 -10.93
N ASP A 124 19.04 -8.03 -10.41
CA ASP A 124 18.41 -9.18 -11.05
C ASP A 124 16.92 -8.86 -11.25
N LEU A 125 16.49 -8.61 -12.50
CA LEU A 125 15.10 -8.19 -12.79
C LEU A 125 14.24 -9.31 -13.40
N VAL A 126 14.83 -10.45 -13.72
CA VAL A 126 14.11 -11.56 -14.34
C VAL A 126 13.20 -12.24 -13.33
N HIS A 127 11.91 -12.29 -13.66
CA HIS A 127 10.88 -12.98 -12.88
C HIS A 127 10.56 -14.36 -13.46
N ASN A 128 10.15 -15.28 -12.59
CA ASN A 128 9.68 -16.62 -12.97
C ASN A 128 8.17 -16.78 -12.80
N HIS A 129 7.45 -15.68 -12.73
CA HIS A 129 6.01 -15.62 -12.55
C HIS A 129 5.48 -14.41 -13.30
N ASN A 130 4.19 -14.44 -13.64
CA ASN A 130 3.53 -13.29 -14.25
C ASN A 130 3.46 -12.13 -13.26
N THR A 131 3.61 -10.93 -13.78
CA THR A 131 3.33 -9.67 -13.08
C THR A 131 1.86 -9.28 -13.30
N VAL A 132 1.37 -8.31 -12.53
CA VAL A 132 -0.01 -7.79 -12.68
C VAL A 132 0.02 -6.37 -13.25
N SER A 133 -1.13 -5.83 -13.66
CA SER A 133 -1.17 -4.43 -14.09
C SER A 133 -0.84 -3.48 -12.92
N PRO A 134 -0.33 -2.26 -13.19
CA PRO A 134 -0.09 -1.24 -12.16
C PRO A 134 -1.32 -0.96 -11.28
N GLN A 135 -2.53 -0.96 -11.86
CA GLN A 135 -3.78 -0.74 -11.10
C GLN A 135 -4.07 -1.86 -10.09
N LYS A 136 -3.63 -3.10 -10.39
CA LYS A 136 -3.76 -4.26 -9.49
C LYS A 136 -2.58 -4.37 -8.53
N SER A 137 -1.42 -3.83 -8.88
CA SER A 137 -0.21 -3.93 -8.06
C SER A 137 -0.37 -3.23 -6.71
N ARG A 138 -1.19 -2.17 -6.61
CA ARG A 138 -1.51 -1.47 -5.35
C ARG A 138 -1.98 -2.38 -4.21
N PHE A 139 -2.52 -3.56 -4.52
CA PHE A 139 -2.99 -4.51 -3.53
C PHE A 139 -1.87 -5.36 -2.90
N PHE A 140 -0.64 -5.31 -3.40
CA PHE A 140 0.48 -5.95 -2.72
C PHE A 140 0.76 -5.26 -1.39
N ARG A 141 1.02 -6.06 -0.35
CA ARG A 141 1.32 -5.57 1.01
C ARG A 141 2.43 -4.51 1.04
N SER A 142 3.42 -4.60 0.16
CA SER A 142 4.53 -3.65 0.09
C SER A 142 4.15 -2.26 -0.40
N HIS A 143 3.05 -2.17 -1.16
CA HIS A 143 2.55 -0.97 -1.80
C HIS A 143 1.37 -0.37 -1.02
N LYS A 144 0.84 -1.13 -0.05
CA LYS A 144 -0.20 -0.67 0.85
C LYS A 144 0.39 0.27 1.90
N CYS A 145 -0.23 1.43 2.05
CA CYS A 145 0.11 2.40 3.09
C CYS A 145 -1.20 2.97 3.63
N LEU A 146 -1.40 2.86 4.94
CA LEU A 146 -2.45 3.62 5.62
C LEU A 146 -1.76 4.87 6.15
N ASP A 147 -2.02 6.01 5.53
CA ASP A 147 -1.40 7.29 5.87
C ASP A 147 -1.86 7.80 7.24
N GLU A 148 -1.10 8.74 7.82
CA GLU A 148 -1.37 9.22 9.18
C GLU A 148 -2.73 9.92 9.30
N TYR A 149 -3.16 10.66 8.28
CA TYR A 149 -4.47 11.31 8.26
C TYR A 149 -5.59 10.27 8.29
N SER A 150 -5.55 9.26 7.41
CA SER A 150 -6.52 8.17 7.44
C SER A 150 -6.50 7.40 8.77
N GLN A 151 -5.32 7.13 9.34
CA GLN A 151 -5.21 6.50 10.66
C GLN A 151 -5.92 7.32 11.75
N ARG A 152 -5.70 8.64 11.76
CA ARG A 152 -6.31 9.56 12.72
C ARG A 152 -7.83 9.60 12.56
N MET A 153 -8.32 9.73 11.33
CA MET A 153 -9.75 9.71 11.01
C MET A 153 -10.40 8.39 11.45
N LEU A 154 -9.76 7.26 11.16
CA LEU A 154 -10.24 5.94 11.57
C LEU A 154 -10.36 5.84 13.09
N ASP A 155 -9.33 6.26 13.84
CA ASP A 155 -9.32 6.19 15.32
C ASP A 155 -10.38 7.10 15.95
N LEU A 156 -10.55 8.32 15.45
CA LEU A 156 -11.57 9.26 15.95
C LEU A 156 -12.98 8.73 15.70
N ASN A 157 -13.27 8.28 14.48
CA ASN A 157 -14.57 7.74 14.11
C ASN A 157 -14.89 6.45 14.90
N ASP A 158 -13.89 5.60 15.14
CA ASP A 158 -14.04 4.42 15.98
C ASP A 158 -14.40 4.76 17.43
N ARG A 159 -13.73 5.78 18.01
CA ARG A 159 -14.06 6.29 19.36
C ARG A 159 -15.44 6.90 19.44
N ALA A 160 -15.92 7.53 18.36
CA ALA A 160 -17.27 8.06 18.25
C ALA A 160 -18.33 6.96 18.02
N GLY A 161 -17.95 5.68 17.95
CA GLY A 161 -18.87 4.56 17.72
C GLY A 161 -19.33 4.40 16.27
N ILE A 162 -18.69 5.09 15.32
CA ILE A 162 -19.02 4.96 13.89
C ILE A 162 -18.59 3.57 13.41
N ARG A 163 -19.54 2.84 12.82
CA ARG A 163 -19.29 1.49 12.29
C ARG A 163 -18.24 1.52 11.18
N MET A 164 -17.40 0.48 11.15
CA MET A 164 -16.29 0.32 10.20
C MET A 164 -16.68 0.58 8.74
N ASN A 165 -17.82 0.04 8.29
CA ASN A 165 -18.25 0.18 6.90
C ASN A 165 -18.51 1.65 6.53
N LYS A 166 -19.07 2.45 7.45
CA LYS A 166 -19.30 3.89 7.25
C LYS A 166 -18.01 4.67 7.37
N ASN A 167 -17.14 4.30 8.31
CA ASN A 167 -15.84 4.90 8.51
C ASN A 167 -14.95 4.75 7.26
N PHE A 168 -14.86 3.53 6.70
CA PHE A 168 -14.14 3.29 5.46
C PHE A 168 -14.79 3.98 4.25
N GLN A 169 -16.12 3.97 4.14
CA GLN A 169 -16.82 4.66 3.06
C GLN A 169 -16.56 6.17 3.08
N ALA A 170 -16.42 6.78 4.27
CA ALA A 170 -16.05 8.18 4.39
C ALA A 170 -14.66 8.44 3.77
N LEU A 171 -13.66 7.61 4.06
CA LEU A 171 -12.33 7.71 3.44
C LEU A 171 -12.36 7.50 1.93
N VAL A 172 -13.18 6.56 1.44
CA VAL A 172 -13.35 6.33 0.00
C VAL A 172 -13.96 7.56 -0.67
N THR A 173 -14.94 8.20 -0.01
CA THR A 173 -15.61 9.39 -0.53
C THR A 173 -14.67 10.60 -0.52
N ASP A 174 -13.91 10.77 0.57
CA ASP A 174 -12.89 11.82 0.72
C ASP A 174 -11.78 11.70 -0.33
N ALA A 175 -11.35 10.47 -0.63
CA ALA A 175 -10.37 10.18 -1.67
C ALA A 175 -10.96 10.20 -3.11
N GLY A 176 -12.27 10.41 -3.26
CA GLY A 176 -12.92 10.46 -4.57
C GLY A 176 -13.00 9.10 -5.31
N GLY A 177 -12.87 7.97 -4.61
CA GLY A 177 -12.95 6.64 -5.22
C GLY A 177 -12.10 5.57 -4.55
N PHE A 178 -12.35 4.30 -4.89
CA PHE A 178 -11.60 3.15 -4.33
C PHE A 178 -10.22 2.99 -4.97
N GLU A 179 -10.06 3.48 -6.19
CA GLU A 179 -8.85 3.49 -7.00
C GLU A 179 -7.79 4.42 -6.43
N ASN A 180 -8.22 5.49 -5.76
CA ASN A 180 -7.34 6.52 -5.17
C ASN A 180 -6.81 6.12 -3.79
N LEU A 181 -7.31 5.03 -3.20
CA LEU A 181 -6.82 4.51 -1.93
C LEU A 181 -5.67 3.51 -2.12
N ALA A 182 -4.61 3.74 -1.35
CA ALA A 182 -3.47 2.83 -1.22
C ALA A 182 -3.74 1.67 -0.22
N PHE A 183 -4.98 1.50 0.25
CA PHE A 183 -5.33 0.49 1.25
C PHE A 183 -6.75 -0.02 1.04
N GLN A 184 -7.09 -1.12 1.71
CA GLN A 184 -8.42 -1.74 1.66
C GLN A 184 -9.11 -1.65 3.02
N GLU A 185 -10.42 -1.89 3.05
CA GLU A 185 -11.21 -1.93 4.29
C GLU A 185 -10.59 -2.88 5.33
N LYS A 186 -10.07 -4.03 4.87
CA LYS A 186 -9.39 -5.00 5.75
C LYS A 186 -8.18 -4.38 6.47
N ASP A 187 -7.44 -3.49 5.81
CA ASP A 187 -6.28 -2.82 6.40
C ASP A 187 -6.74 -1.82 7.47
N CYS A 188 -7.85 -1.11 7.24
CA CYS A 188 -8.50 -0.23 8.23
C CYS A 188 -8.99 -1.01 9.46
N ARG A 189 -9.59 -2.19 9.24
CA ARG A 189 -10.04 -3.09 10.31
C ARG A 189 -8.88 -3.56 11.16
N ASN A 190 -7.80 -4.06 10.53
CA ASN A 190 -6.59 -4.47 11.23
C ASN A 190 -5.99 -3.32 12.06
N PHE A 191 -6.01 -2.09 11.54
CA PHE A 191 -5.54 -0.91 12.26
C PHE A 191 -6.41 -0.62 13.50
N ILE A 192 -7.73 -0.58 13.33
CA ILE A 192 -8.66 -0.31 14.44
C ILE A 192 -8.60 -1.40 15.51
N ASP A 193 -8.52 -2.67 15.13
CA ASP A 193 -8.38 -3.78 16.09
C ASP A 193 -7.10 -3.61 16.92
N LYS A 194 -6.00 -3.22 16.27
CA LYS A 194 -4.74 -2.91 16.95
C LYS A 194 -4.86 -1.66 17.85
N ALA A 195 -5.53 -0.61 17.38
CA ALA A 195 -5.73 0.62 18.15
C ALA A 195 -6.57 0.35 19.40
N ARG A 196 -7.68 -0.40 19.27
CA ARG A 196 -8.51 -0.89 20.38
C ARG A 196 -7.70 -1.66 21.40
N TYR A 197 -6.91 -2.63 20.94
CA TYR A 197 -6.03 -3.40 21.80
C TYR A 197 -5.06 -2.52 22.60
N LEU A 198 -4.43 -1.54 21.95
CA LEU A 198 -3.50 -0.62 22.62
C LEU A 198 -4.20 0.29 23.64
N ARG A 199 -5.46 0.70 23.40
CA ARG A 199 -6.24 1.51 24.33
C ARG A 199 -6.65 0.75 25.59
N MET A 200 -6.82 -0.57 25.52
CA MET A 200 -7.24 -1.41 26.66
C MET A 200 -6.11 -1.70 27.68
N GLY A 201 -4.85 -1.34 27.39
CA GLY A 201 -3.72 -1.53 28.31
C GLY A 201 -3.39 -3.01 28.63
N LYS A 202 -2.47 -3.24 29.58
CA LYS A 202 -2.01 -4.60 29.99
C LYS A 202 -3.12 -5.51 30.56
N GLY A 203 -4.31 -4.98 30.87
CA GLY A 203 -5.46 -5.74 31.41
C GLY A 203 -6.57 -6.05 30.40
N GLY A 204 -6.46 -5.63 29.14
CA GLY A 204 -7.50 -5.84 28.13
C GLY A 204 -7.74 -7.31 27.73
N GLY A 205 -6.72 -8.16 27.90
CA GLY A 205 -6.86 -9.61 27.69
C GLY A 205 -7.63 -10.31 28.81
N GLU A 206 -7.59 -9.78 30.03
CA GLU A 206 -8.32 -10.32 31.19
C GLU A 206 -9.81 -9.94 31.11
N ALA A 207 -10.12 -8.69 30.73
CA ALA A 207 -11.50 -8.22 30.56
C ALA A 207 -12.30 -8.98 29.48
N LEU A 208 -11.65 -9.45 28.41
CA LEU A 208 -12.29 -10.28 27.39
C LEU A 208 -12.57 -11.71 27.88
N ASN A 209 -11.74 -12.24 28.78
CA ASN A 209 -11.97 -13.55 29.41
C ASN A 209 -13.12 -13.49 30.43
N ASP A 210 -13.27 -12.37 31.14
CA ASP A 210 -14.34 -12.19 32.13
C ASP A 210 -15.72 -12.07 31.46
N TYR A 211 -15.82 -11.37 30.32
CA TYR A 211 -17.06 -11.33 29.52
C TYR A 211 -17.48 -12.71 28.97
N SER A 212 -16.53 -13.63 28.80
CA SER A 212 -16.78 -14.98 28.25
C SER A 212 -17.12 -16.02 29.34
N ARG A 213 -17.15 -15.59 30.60
CA ARG A 213 -17.38 -16.43 31.79
C ARG A 213 -18.72 -16.18 32.48
N GLU A 214 -19.51 -15.22 32.00
CA GLU A 214 -20.94 -15.04 32.32
C GLU A 214 -21.82 -15.68 31.24
#